data_AF-A0A6I3SBZ6-F1
#
_entry.id   AF-A0A6I3SBZ6-F1
#
_cell.length_a   1.000
_cell.length_b   1.000
_cell.length_c   1.000
_cell.angle_alpha   90.00
_cell.angle_beta   90.00
_cell.angle_gamma   90.00
#
_symmetry.space_group_name_H-M   'P 1'
#
loop_
_entity.id
_entity.type
_entity.pdbx_description
1 polymer ?
#
loop_
_entity_poly.entity_id
_entity_poly.type
_entity_poly.pdbx_seq_one_letter_code
_entity_poly.pdbx_strand_id
1 'polypeptide(L)'
;MSRCEKIRWMLSAYADGQLSCPDRDFVQSHLQDCPECEKVLAELTEFDLFLQEAMVLEEPPEGLFDSIWTSLESESIFSGTEQLVQQVLAVKEEPDLSWIDLLQRQGVIAAGWAGLVVIAAFLIGFFWPQIALNWLEHHPAINHFVQNPGGFVVTYFVESKLRLTEAIVRHGSNVRNIVQHLSDFYLFTIPKQTWLWTGMAAWSIIAAWLWRRQITD
;
A
#
# COMPACT_ATOMS: atom_id res chain seq x y z
N MET A 1 18.82 -16.66 10.94
CA MET A 1 19.48 -16.84 9.63
C MET A 1 20.30 -15.60 9.32
N SER A 2 21.54 -15.78 8.89
CA SER A 2 22.37 -14.67 8.42
C SER A 2 21.87 -14.17 7.04
N ARG A 3 22.19 -12.92 6.68
CA ARG A 3 21.81 -12.36 5.36
C ARG A 3 22.39 -13.22 4.22
N CYS A 4 23.61 -13.73 4.39
CA CYS A 4 24.29 -14.61 3.43
C CYS A 4 23.56 -15.95 3.23
N GLU A 5 23.05 -16.56 4.30
CA GLU A 5 22.26 -17.80 4.19
C GLU A 5 21.03 -17.60 3.31
N LYS A 6 20.28 -16.51 3.50
CA LYS A 6 19.10 -16.23 2.68
C LYS A 6 19.49 -16.00 1.21
N ILE A 7 20.55 -15.24 0.97
CA ILE A 7 21.01 -14.93 -0.39
C ILE A 7 21.47 -16.18 -1.13
N ARG A 8 22.19 -17.10 -0.46
CA ARG A 8 22.68 -18.34 -1.10
C ARG A 8 21.59 -19.15 -1.79
N TRP A 9 20.38 -19.22 -1.20
CA TRP A 9 19.24 -19.91 -1.83
C TRP A 9 18.69 -19.17 -3.05
N MET A 10 18.94 -17.86 -3.16
CA MET A 10 18.45 -17.01 -4.24
C MET A 10 19.47 -16.86 -5.38
N LEU A 11 20.75 -17.21 -5.17
CA LEU A 11 21.82 -16.99 -6.16
C LEU A 11 21.60 -17.79 -7.45
N SER A 12 21.10 -19.03 -7.39
CA SER A 12 20.79 -19.81 -8.60
C SER A 12 19.67 -19.17 -9.40
N ALA A 13 18.55 -18.83 -8.75
CA ALA A 13 17.44 -18.13 -9.39
C ALA A 13 17.83 -16.73 -9.90
N TYR A 14 18.80 -16.07 -9.24
CA TYR A 14 19.37 -14.81 -9.71
C TYR A 14 20.20 -15.02 -10.99
N ALA A 15 21.05 -16.06 -11.04
CA ALA A 15 21.85 -16.41 -12.21
C ALA A 15 20.97 -16.73 -13.43
N ASP A 16 19.87 -17.48 -13.22
CA ASP A 16 18.89 -17.82 -14.26
C ASP A 16 17.96 -16.65 -14.65
N GLY A 17 18.04 -15.51 -13.95
CA GLY A 17 17.16 -14.36 -14.17
C GLY A 17 15.71 -14.55 -13.71
N GLN A 18 15.42 -15.56 -12.88
CA GLN A 18 14.08 -15.96 -12.44
C GLN A 18 13.56 -15.21 -11.20
N LEU A 19 14.34 -14.31 -10.62
CA LEU A 19 13.89 -13.50 -9.47
C LEU A 19 12.98 -12.34 -9.86
N SER A 20 12.02 -12.05 -8.99
CA SER A 20 11.19 -10.85 -9.04
C SER A 20 12.05 -9.57 -8.93
N CYS A 21 11.58 -8.42 -9.44
CA CYS A 21 12.29 -7.15 -9.31
C CYS A 21 12.76 -6.82 -7.88
N PRO A 22 11.91 -6.87 -6.84
CA PRO A 22 12.35 -6.56 -5.47
C PRO A 22 13.39 -7.55 -4.92
N ASP A 23 13.28 -8.83 -5.27
CA ASP A 23 14.25 -9.84 -4.85
C ASP A 23 15.59 -9.69 -5.57
N ARG A 24 15.57 -9.31 -6.85
CA ARG A 24 16.75 -9.01 -7.65
C ARG A 24 17.52 -7.83 -7.06
N ASP A 25 16.83 -6.73 -6.72
CA ASP A 25 17.45 -5.55 -6.10
C ASP A 25 18.07 -5.89 -4.74
N PHE A 26 17.38 -6.72 -3.95
CA PHE A 26 17.90 -7.20 -2.67
C PHE A 26 19.17 -8.03 -2.82
N VAL A 27 19.21 -8.94 -3.78
CA VAL A 27 20.41 -9.75 -4.08
C VAL A 27 21.54 -8.87 -4.60
N GLN A 28 21.26 -7.97 -5.54
CA GLN A 28 22.24 -7.06 -6.12
C GLN A 28 22.88 -6.16 -5.06
N SER A 29 22.09 -5.60 -4.14
CA SER A 29 22.60 -4.83 -3.00
C SER A 29 23.54 -5.68 -2.13
N HIS A 30 23.21 -6.94 -1.87
CA HIS A 30 24.07 -7.79 -1.04
C HIS A 30 25.39 -8.13 -1.73
N LEU A 31 25.37 -8.37 -3.04
CA LEU A 31 26.57 -8.72 -3.80
C LEU A 31 27.61 -7.59 -3.80
N GLN A 32 27.17 -6.33 -3.76
CA GLN A 32 28.09 -5.17 -3.65
C GLN A 32 28.87 -5.16 -2.32
N ASP A 33 28.30 -5.72 -1.27
CA ASP A 33 28.86 -5.66 0.09
C ASP A 33 29.52 -6.99 0.53
N CYS A 34 29.32 -8.08 -0.21
CA CYS A 34 29.69 -9.44 0.22
C CYS A 34 30.48 -10.20 -0.86
N PRO A 35 31.83 -10.17 -0.82
CA PRO A 35 32.66 -10.82 -1.84
C PRO A 35 32.55 -12.35 -1.82
N GLU A 36 32.17 -12.95 -0.68
CA GLU A 36 31.93 -14.40 -0.62
C GLU A 36 30.72 -14.83 -1.47
N CYS A 37 29.63 -14.05 -1.42
CA CYS A 37 28.43 -14.33 -2.21
C CYS A 37 28.65 -14.03 -3.70
N GLU A 38 29.45 -13.00 -4.02
CA GLU A 38 29.87 -12.72 -5.39
C GLU A 38 30.69 -13.87 -5.98
N LYS A 39 31.62 -14.44 -5.21
CA LYS A 39 32.40 -15.60 -5.64
C LYS A 39 31.53 -16.82 -5.95
N VAL A 40 30.54 -17.11 -5.10
CA VAL A 40 29.61 -18.23 -5.33
C VAL A 40 28.78 -17.98 -6.60
N LEU A 41 28.34 -16.74 -6.84
CA LEU A 41 27.63 -16.41 -8.07
C LEU A 41 28.51 -16.62 -9.30
N ALA A 42 29.77 -16.20 -9.24
CA ALA A 42 30.73 -16.38 -10.33
C ALA A 42 30.94 -17.88 -10.65
N GLU A 43 31.11 -18.72 -9.62
CA GLU A 43 31.24 -20.17 -9.77
C GLU A 43 30.01 -20.80 -10.45
N LEU A 44 28.79 -20.35 -10.11
CA LEU A 44 27.56 -20.81 -10.77
C LEU A 44 27.53 -20.42 -12.25
N THR A 45 27.86 -19.16 -12.57
CA THR A 45 27.84 -18.69 -13.97
C THR A 45 28.95 -19.28 -14.84
N GLU A 46 30.12 -19.58 -14.25
CA GLU A 46 31.24 -20.22 -14.96
C GLU A 46 30.87 -21.65 -15.39
N PHE A 47 30.16 -22.37 -14.52
CA PHE A 47 29.65 -23.71 -14.84
C PHE A 47 28.67 -23.70 -16.02
N ASP A 48 27.77 -22.71 -16.08
CA ASP A 48 26.84 -22.57 -17.21
C ASP A 48 27.55 -22.25 -18.52
N LEU A 49 28.58 -21.40 -18.48
CA LEU A 49 29.40 -21.11 -19.65
C LEU A 49 30.13 -22.36 -20.14
N PHE A 50 30.69 -23.15 -19.23
CA PHE A 50 31.36 -24.40 -19.57
C PHE A 50 30.38 -25.42 -20.18
N LEU A 51 29.17 -25.52 -19.64
CA LEU A 51 28.12 -26.37 -20.22
C LEU A 51 27.72 -25.91 -21.63
N GLN A 52 27.55 -24.61 -21.83
CA GLN A 52 27.23 -24.06 -23.15
C GLN A 52 28.34 -24.33 -24.17
N GLU A 53 29.61 -24.28 -23.76
CA GLU A 53 30.75 -24.59 -24.63
C GLU A 53 30.86 -26.11 -24.92
N ALA A 54 30.64 -26.94 -23.90
CA ALA A 54 30.71 -28.40 -24.04
C ALA A 54 29.52 -29.00 -24.82
N MET A 55 28.38 -28.32 -24.80
CA MET A 55 27.23 -28.68 -25.62
C MET A 55 27.51 -28.33 -27.07
N VAL A 56 27.89 -29.36 -27.84
CA VAL A 56 27.85 -29.29 -29.30
C VAL A 56 26.38 -29.14 -29.70
N LEU A 57 25.94 -27.90 -29.97
CA LEU A 57 24.66 -27.68 -30.62
C LEU A 57 24.79 -28.20 -32.05
N GLU A 58 24.15 -29.34 -32.32
CA GLU A 58 23.88 -29.73 -33.70
C GLU A 58 23.06 -28.62 -34.36
N GLU A 59 23.46 -28.23 -35.57
CA GLU A 59 22.66 -27.29 -36.35
C GLU A 59 21.27 -27.89 -36.55
N PRO A 60 20.20 -27.13 -36.26
CA PRO A 60 18.85 -27.62 -36.45
C PRO A 60 18.68 -28.02 -37.93
N PRO A 61 18.02 -29.16 -38.21
CA PRO A 61 17.82 -29.62 -39.58
C PRO A 61 17.16 -28.55 -40.44
N GLU A 62 17.59 -28.44 -41.70
CA GLU A 62 17.06 -27.44 -42.64
C GLU A 62 15.52 -27.54 -42.71
N GLY A 63 14.85 -26.39 -42.62
CA GLY A 63 13.39 -26.31 -42.64
C GLY A 63 12.68 -26.65 -41.32
N LEU A 64 13.41 -27.00 -40.24
CA LEU A 64 12.79 -27.21 -38.93
C LEU A 64 12.05 -25.95 -38.46
N PHE A 65 12.70 -24.79 -38.53
CA PHE A 65 12.08 -23.53 -38.13
C PHE A 65 10.86 -23.19 -38.98
N ASP A 66 10.94 -23.41 -40.30
CA ASP A 66 9.80 -23.20 -41.20
C ASP A 66 8.64 -24.14 -40.86
N SER A 67 8.93 -25.40 -40.53
CA SER A 67 7.91 -26.36 -40.12
C SER A 67 7.27 -25.98 -38.77
N ILE A 68 8.06 -25.56 -37.78
CA ILE A 68 7.56 -25.09 -36.47
C ILE A 68 6.71 -23.84 -36.67
N TRP A 69 7.18 -22.89 -37.48
CA TRP A 69 6.46 -21.65 -37.77
C TRP A 69 5.15 -21.93 -38.49
N THR A 70 5.16 -22.80 -39.50
CA THR A 70 3.96 -23.23 -40.22
C THR A 70 2.98 -23.95 -39.28
N SER A 71 3.47 -24.78 -38.36
CA SER A 71 2.63 -25.40 -37.33
C SER A 71 2.02 -24.34 -36.40
N LEU A 72 2.80 -23.36 -35.92
CA LEU A 72 2.31 -22.26 -35.08
C LEU A 72 1.33 -21.31 -35.80
N GLU A 73 1.44 -21.19 -37.11
CA GLU A 73 0.59 -20.31 -37.94
C GLU A 73 -0.71 -21.03 -38.37
N SER A 74 -0.63 -22.34 -38.63
CA SER A 74 -1.78 -23.20 -38.98
C SER A 74 -2.62 -23.60 -37.76
N GLU A 75 -1.96 -23.83 -36.62
CA GLU A 75 -2.60 -23.94 -35.33
C GLU A 75 -2.91 -22.51 -34.91
N SER A 76 -4.12 -22.04 -35.21
CA SER A 76 -4.58 -20.67 -34.95
C SER A 76 -4.75 -20.36 -33.46
N ILE A 77 -3.79 -20.78 -32.62
CA ILE A 77 -3.53 -20.26 -31.29
C ILE A 77 -3.57 -18.74 -31.35
N PHE A 78 -3.13 -18.11 -32.46
CA PHE A 78 -3.20 -16.66 -32.60
C PHE A 78 -4.60 -16.05 -32.83
N SER A 79 -5.54 -16.78 -33.41
CA SER A 79 -6.95 -16.35 -33.44
C SER A 79 -7.60 -16.44 -32.05
N GLY A 80 -7.16 -17.42 -31.26
CA GLY A 80 -7.52 -17.54 -29.85
C GLY A 80 -6.79 -16.54 -28.97
N THR A 81 -5.56 -16.14 -29.30
CA THR A 81 -4.81 -15.14 -28.53
C THR A 81 -5.31 -13.74 -28.79
N GLU A 82 -5.84 -13.37 -29.95
CA GLU A 82 -6.50 -12.05 -30.07
C GLU A 82 -7.76 -11.98 -29.20
N GLN A 83 -8.49 -13.11 -29.10
CA GLN A 83 -9.67 -13.25 -28.23
C GLN A 83 -9.31 -13.42 -26.75
N LEU A 84 -8.21 -14.10 -26.41
CA LEU A 84 -7.66 -14.25 -25.06
C LEU A 84 -6.94 -12.99 -24.61
N VAL A 85 -6.26 -12.26 -25.50
CA VAL A 85 -5.67 -10.95 -25.24
C VAL A 85 -6.80 -9.95 -25.11
N GLN A 86 -7.85 -9.98 -25.93
CA GLN A 86 -9.05 -9.22 -25.64
C GLN A 86 -9.72 -9.65 -24.35
N GLN A 87 -9.78 -10.94 -23.99
CA GLN A 87 -10.33 -11.38 -22.71
C GLN A 87 -9.41 -11.05 -21.53
N VAL A 88 -8.09 -10.97 -21.69
CA VAL A 88 -7.11 -10.59 -20.66
C VAL A 88 -7.03 -9.07 -20.52
N LEU A 89 -7.23 -8.33 -21.62
CA LEU A 89 -7.37 -6.87 -21.63
C LEU A 89 -8.79 -6.43 -21.21
N ALA A 90 -9.82 -7.26 -21.45
CA ALA A 90 -11.20 -7.06 -21.03
C ALA A 90 -11.53 -7.73 -19.68
N VAL A 91 -10.65 -8.59 -19.16
CA VAL A 91 -10.38 -8.69 -17.73
C VAL A 91 -9.88 -7.31 -17.38
N LYS A 92 -10.86 -6.44 -17.14
CA LYS A 92 -10.76 -5.16 -16.49
C LYS A 92 -9.71 -5.39 -15.43
N GLU A 93 -8.53 -4.79 -15.60
CA GLU A 93 -7.48 -4.78 -14.57
C GLU A 93 -8.24 -4.61 -13.27
N GLU A 94 -8.41 -5.70 -12.51
CA GLU A 94 -9.01 -5.57 -11.21
C GLU A 94 -8.00 -4.67 -10.54
N PRO A 95 -8.36 -3.40 -10.24
CA PRO A 95 -7.40 -2.45 -9.74
C PRO A 95 -6.75 -3.19 -8.59
N ASP A 96 -5.42 -3.28 -8.57
CA ASP A 96 -4.70 -4.02 -7.54
C ASP A 96 -5.14 -3.44 -6.19
N LEU A 97 -6.20 -4.03 -5.66
CA LEU A 97 -6.94 -3.57 -4.51
C LEU A 97 -6.19 -4.08 -3.28
N SER A 98 -5.04 -4.75 -3.41
CA SER A 98 -4.25 -5.21 -2.28
C SER A 98 -3.83 -4.03 -1.40
N TRP A 99 -3.47 -2.89 -1.98
CA TRP A 99 -3.12 -1.70 -1.21
C TRP A 99 -4.35 -0.93 -0.69
N ILE A 100 -5.47 -0.93 -1.43
CA ILE A 100 -6.73 -0.32 -0.98
C ILE A 100 -7.34 -1.14 0.15
N ASP A 101 -7.33 -2.47 0.08
CA ASP A 101 -7.80 -3.38 1.12
C ASP A 101 -6.88 -3.33 2.34
N LEU A 102 -5.57 -3.10 2.15
CA LEU A 102 -4.64 -2.79 3.23
C LEU A 102 -4.98 -1.45 3.90
N LEU A 103 -5.29 -0.40 3.13
CA LEU A 103 -5.72 0.89 3.69
C LEU A 103 -7.14 0.86 4.24
N GLN A 104 -8.01 -0.01 3.76
CA GLN A 104 -9.36 -0.16 4.27
C GLN A 104 -9.32 -0.95 5.59
N ARG A 105 -8.48 -2.00 5.68
CA ARG A 105 -8.22 -2.70 6.95
C ARG A 105 -7.49 -1.80 7.94
N GLN A 106 -6.40 -1.14 7.56
CA GLN A 106 -5.66 -0.27 8.47
C GLN A 106 -6.37 1.04 8.76
N GLY A 107 -7.13 1.59 7.81
CA GLY A 107 -7.94 2.78 7.97
C GLY A 107 -9.14 2.54 8.88
N VAL A 108 -9.80 1.37 8.80
CA VAL A 108 -10.86 0.99 9.75
C VAL A 108 -10.28 0.78 11.15
N ILE A 109 -9.10 0.17 11.28
CA ILE A 109 -8.41 0.03 12.56
C ILE A 109 -8.02 1.42 13.12
N ALA A 110 -7.42 2.28 12.32
CA ALA A 110 -7.02 3.62 12.72
C ALA A 110 -8.22 4.52 13.07
N ALA A 111 -9.31 4.45 12.30
CA ALA A 111 -10.56 5.15 12.60
C ALA A 111 -11.21 4.61 13.88
N GLY A 112 -11.13 3.29 14.11
CA GLY A 112 -11.55 2.65 15.35
C GLY A 112 -10.78 3.17 16.56
N TRP A 113 -9.45 3.21 16.50
CA TRP A 113 -8.61 3.75 17.58
C TRP A 113 -8.81 5.24 17.80
N ALA A 114 -8.93 6.04 16.74
CA ALA A 114 -9.22 7.47 16.85
C ALA A 114 -10.57 7.72 17.56
N GLY A 115 -11.60 6.96 17.20
CA GLY A 115 -12.90 7.02 17.89
C GLY A 115 -12.80 6.63 19.37
N LEU A 116 -12.06 5.57 19.68
CA LEU A 116 -11.86 5.09 21.06
C LEU A 116 -11.11 6.10 21.91
N VAL A 117 -10.08 6.76 21.36
CA VAL A 117 -9.33 7.83 22.04
C VAL A 117 -10.22 9.03 22.33
N VAL A 118 -11.07 9.44 21.38
CA VAL A 118 -12.01 10.56 21.59
C VAL A 118 -13.03 10.22 22.68
N ILE A 119 -13.61 9.01 22.65
CA ILE A 119 -14.56 8.56 23.68
C ILE A 119 -13.88 8.49 25.06
N ALA A 120 -12.67 7.94 25.13
CA ALA A 120 -11.91 7.85 26.38
C ALA A 120 -11.57 9.24 26.93
N ALA A 121 -11.12 10.17 26.09
CA ALA A 121 -10.86 11.55 26.47
C ALA A 121 -12.13 12.24 26.99
N PHE A 122 -13.28 11.98 26.35
CA PHE A 122 -14.57 12.51 26.78
C PHE A 122 -15.00 11.94 28.14
N LEU A 123 -14.87 10.63 28.36
CA LEU A 123 -15.19 9.99 29.64
C LEU A 123 -14.27 10.45 30.77
N ILE A 124 -12.96 10.61 30.50
CA ILE A 124 -12.01 11.14 31.48
C ILE A 124 -12.35 12.59 31.84
N GLY A 125 -12.65 13.43 30.85
CA GLY A 125 -13.09 14.81 31.09
C GLY A 125 -14.41 14.89 31.87
N PHE A 126 -15.34 13.97 31.61
CA PHE A 126 -16.65 13.93 32.25
C PHE A 126 -16.60 13.45 33.70
N PHE A 127 -15.91 12.34 33.98
CA PHE A 127 -15.88 11.75 35.32
C PHE A 127 -14.73 12.30 36.20
N TRP A 128 -13.65 12.80 35.62
CA TRP A 128 -12.47 13.33 36.35
C TRP A 128 -11.98 14.67 35.78
N PRO A 129 -12.77 15.75 35.88
CA PRO A 129 -12.43 17.04 35.27
C PRO A 129 -11.11 17.64 35.79
N GLN A 130 -10.77 17.42 37.06
CA GLN A 130 -9.53 17.94 37.66
C GLN A 130 -8.28 17.27 37.08
N ILE A 131 -8.35 15.96 36.78
CA ILE A 131 -7.24 15.22 36.18
C ILE A 131 -7.06 15.66 34.72
N ALA A 132 -8.15 15.85 33.99
CA ALA A 132 -8.11 16.32 32.60
C ALA A 132 -7.50 17.73 32.47
N LEU A 133 -7.85 18.65 33.37
CA LEU A 133 -7.29 20.00 33.41
C LEU A 133 -5.79 19.99 33.74
N ASN A 134 -5.38 19.22 34.75
CA ASN A 134 -3.96 19.09 35.12
C ASN A 134 -3.14 18.45 33.99
N TRP A 135 -3.70 17.47 33.28
CA TRP A 135 -3.07 16.85 32.12
C TRP A 135 -2.93 17.81 30.93
N LEU A 136 -3.96 18.63 30.64
CA LEU A 136 -3.91 19.65 29.59
C LEU A 136 -2.84 20.72 29.86
N GLU A 137 -2.60 21.07 31.13
CA GLU A 137 -1.57 22.04 31.53
C GLU A 137 -0.14 21.53 31.24
N HIS A 138 0.08 20.21 31.36
CA HIS A 138 1.36 19.57 31.05
C HIS A 138 1.59 19.31 29.54
N HIS A 139 0.56 19.48 28.70
CA HIS A 139 0.62 19.21 27.25
C HIS A 139 0.15 20.43 26.43
N PRO A 140 0.96 21.49 26.31
CA PRO A 140 0.57 22.76 25.69
C PRO A 140 0.17 22.65 24.22
N ALA A 141 0.71 21.68 23.48
CA ALA A 141 0.34 21.42 22.09
C ALA A 141 -1.12 20.97 21.95
N ILE A 142 -1.61 20.15 22.87
CA ILE A 142 -2.99 19.65 22.89
C ILE A 142 -3.92 20.77 23.36
N ASN A 143 -3.50 21.56 24.35
CA ASN A 143 -4.26 22.72 24.80
C ASN A 143 -4.46 23.75 23.67
N HIS A 144 -3.40 24.03 22.90
CA HIS A 144 -3.50 24.90 21.71
C HIS A 144 -4.44 24.32 20.64
N PHE A 145 -4.40 23.01 20.42
CA PHE A 145 -5.33 22.32 19.51
C PHE A 145 -6.80 22.47 19.93
N VAL A 146 -7.08 22.27 21.22
CA VAL A 146 -8.44 22.40 21.78
C VAL A 146 -8.96 23.84 21.68
N GLN A 147 -8.07 24.83 21.89
CA GLN A 147 -8.45 26.25 21.80
C GLN A 147 -8.57 26.76 20.36
N ASN A 148 -7.86 26.17 19.40
CA ASN A 148 -7.89 26.60 18.01
C ASN A 148 -7.84 25.40 17.02
N PRO A 149 -8.93 24.61 16.94
CA PRO A 149 -8.94 23.39 16.13
C PRO A 149 -8.81 23.69 14.63
N GLY A 150 -9.30 24.85 14.16
CA GLY A 150 -9.20 25.27 12.77
C GLY A 150 -7.77 25.61 12.32
N GLY A 151 -6.96 26.21 13.20
CA GLY A 151 -5.58 26.56 12.90
C GLY A 151 -4.69 25.33 12.66
N PHE A 152 -4.87 24.29 13.48
CA PHE A 152 -4.05 23.08 13.42
C PHE A 152 -4.26 22.28 12.13
N VAL A 153 -5.52 22.13 11.70
CA VAL A 153 -5.83 21.45 10.42
C VAL A 153 -5.17 22.17 9.27
N VAL A 154 -5.20 23.50 9.24
CA VAL A 154 -4.58 24.29 8.16
C VAL A 154 -3.05 24.16 8.17
N THR A 155 -2.38 24.32 9.31
CA THR A 155 -0.90 24.17 9.36
C THR A 155 -0.45 22.74 9.03
N TYR A 156 -1.12 21.74 9.59
CA TYR A 156 -0.73 20.34 9.38
C TYR A 156 -1.02 19.88 7.94
N PHE A 157 -2.15 20.28 7.34
CA PHE A 157 -2.42 19.99 5.92
C PHE A 157 -1.53 20.78 4.96
N VAL A 158 -1.15 22.02 5.29
CA VAL A 158 -0.29 22.85 4.42
C VAL A 158 1.16 22.39 4.47
N GLU A 159 1.70 22.02 5.63
CA GLU A 159 3.05 21.43 5.74
C GLU A 159 3.12 20.00 5.19
N SER A 160 2.07 19.18 5.39
CA SER A 160 2.02 17.83 4.80
C SER A 160 1.81 17.85 3.29
N LYS A 161 1.11 18.87 2.74
CA LYS A 161 0.96 19.07 1.29
C LYS A 161 2.30 19.11 0.56
N LEU A 162 3.34 19.74 1.12
CA LEU A 162 4.66 19.83 0.50
C LEU A 162 5.33 18.45 0.32
N ARG A 163 5.23 17.58 1.35
CA ARG A 163 5.76 16.20 1.28
C ARG A 163 4.88 15.27 0.42
N LEU A 164 3.57 15.49 0.42
CA LEU A 164 2.63 14.75 -0.41
C LEU A 164 2.78 15.13 -1.89
N THR A 165 3.02 16.39 -2.24
CA THR A 165 3.23 16.80 -3.63
C THR A 165 4.48 16.19 -4.26
N GLU A 166 5.58 16.02 -3.51
CA GLU A 166 6.77 15.31 -3.99
C GLU A 166 6.52 13.80 -4.22
N ALA A 167 5.76 13.16 -3.32
CA ALA A 167 5.37 11.75 -3.48
C ALA A 167 4.37 11.55 -4.64
N ILE A 168 3.45 12.50 -4.84
CA ILE A 168 2.42 12.49 -5.89
C ILE A 168 3.04 12.69 -7.28
N VAL A 169 4.02 13.60 -7.43
CA VAL A 169 4.71 13.83 -8.72
C VAL A 169 5.48 12.58 -9.17
N ARG A 170 5.98 11.78 -8.21
CA ARG A 170 6.70 10.54 -8.51
C ARG A 170 5.79 9.39 -8.95
N HIS A 171 4.48 9.42 -8.66
CA HIS A 171 3.51 8.33 -8.93
C HIS A 171 2.20 8.84 -9.60
N GLY A 172 2.32 9.81 -10.51
CA GLY A 172 1.22 10.69 -10.97
C GLY A 172 -0.04 10.06 -11.60
N SER A 173 -0.02 8.80 -12.04
CA SER A 173 -1.22 8.12 -12.58
C SER A 173 -2.14 7.59 -11.49
N ASN A 174 -1.58 7.09 -10.37
CA ASN A 174 -2.36 6.46 -9.31
C ASN A 174 -3.12 7.48 -8.44
N VAL A 175 -2.58 8.69 -8.28
CA VAL A 175 -3.15 9.71 -7.37
C VAL A 175 -4.47 10.26 -7.89
N ARG A 176 -4.64 10.38 -9.21
CA ARG A 176 -5.90 10.87 -9.81
C ARG A 176 -7.07 9.93 -9.49
N ASN A 177 -6.85 8.63 -9.57
CA ASN A 177 -7.86 7.62 -9.24
C ASN A 177 -8.22 7.62 -7.75
N ILE A 178 -7.23 7.87 -6.87
CA ILE A 178 -7.44 7.93 -5.42
C ILE A 178 -8.25 9.16 -5.02
N VAL A 179 -7.91 10.33 -5.58
CA VAL A 179 -8.66 11.57 -5.31
C VAL A 179 -10.10 11.45 -5.80
N GLN A 180 -10.32 10.78 -6.94
CA GLN A 180 -11.66 10.56 -7.47
C GLN A 180 -12.47 9.59 -6.60
N HIS A 181 -11.88 8.48 -6.14
CA HIS A 181 -12.56 7.55 -5.23
C HIS A 181 -12.84 8.15 -3.85
N LEU A 182 -11.94 8.97 -3.30
CA LEU A 182 -12.20 9.71 -2.07
C LEU A 182 -13.30 10.75 -2.27
N SER A 183 -13.27 11.53 -3.36
CA SER A 183 -14.32 12.46 -3.71
C SER A 183 -15.68 11.77 -3.80
N ASP A 184 -15.77 10.64 -4.50
CA ASP A 184 -17.00 9.88 -4.65
C ASP A 184 -17.47 9.30 -3.31
N PHE A 185 -16.57 8.81 -2.47
CA PHE A 185 -16.90 8.33 -1.12
C PHE A 185 -17.46 9.45 -0.23
N TYR A 186 -16.83 10.62 -0.22
CA TYR A 186 -17.29 11.75 0.58
C TYR A 186 -18.59 12.36 0.04
N LEU A 187 -18.77 12.40 -1.28
CA LEU A 187 -19.98 12.92 -1.91
C LEU A 187 -21.17 11.97 -1.87
N PHE A 188 -20.98 10.65 -1.83
CA PHE A 188 -22.10 9.69 -1.80
C PHE A 188 -22.42 9.11 -0.42
N THR A 189 -21.42 8.86 0.42
CA THR A 189 -21.63 8.18 1.71
C THR A 189 -22.15 9.12 2.78
N ILE A 190 -21.59 10.34 2.85
CA ILE A 190 -21.96 11.34 3.85
C ILE A 190 -23.42 11.77 3.74
N PRO A 191 -23.96 12.17 2.55
CA PRO A 191 -25.35 12.61 2.47
C PRO A 191 -26.37 11.54 2.87
N LYS A 192 -26.09 10.25 2.62
CA LYS A 192 -26.98 9.14 3.00
C LYS A 192 -26.98 8.84 4.51
N GLN A 193 -25.92 9.19 5.23
CA GLN A 193 -25.79 9.00 6.68
C GLN A 193 -25.98 10.28 7.51
N THR A 194 -26.30 11.42 6.87
CA THR A 194 -26.55 12.70 7.57
C THR A 194 -27.55 12.59 8.71
N TRP A 195 -28.61 11.77 8.55
CA TRP A 195 -29.63 11.56 9.58
C TRP A 195 -29.09 10.89 10.86
N LEU A 196 -28.10 10.01 10.72
CA LEU A 196 -27.43 9.34 11.84
C LEU A 196 -26.56 10.33 12.61
N TRP A 197 -25.82 11.17 11.89
CA TRP A 197 -24.98 12.22 12.47
C TRP A 197 -25.80 13.34 13.13
N THR A 198 -26.91 13.79 12.52
CA THR A 198 -27.81 14.76 13.14
C THR A 198 -28.53 14.15 14.35
N GLY A 199 -28.88 12.86 14.29
CA GLY A 199 -29.37 12.11 15.45
C GLY A 199 -28.39 12.09 16.61
N MET A 200 -27.12 11.78 16.37
CA MET A 200 -26.08 11.78 17.41
C MET A 200 -25.82 13.18 17.98
N ALA A 201 -25.83 14.22 17.14
CA ALA A 201 -25.66 15.61 17.58
C ALA A 201 -26.85 16.10 18.42
N ALA A 202 -28.08 15.73 18.05
CA ALA A 202 -29.26 16.04 18.85
C ALA A 202 -29.21 15.30 20.20
N TRP A 203 -28.78 14.04 20.19
CA TRP A 203 -28.68 13.23 21.41
C TRP A 203 -27.61 13.78 22.37
N SER A 204 -26.47 14.27 21.87
CA SER A 204 -25.43 14.87 22.72
C SER A 204 -25.89 16.17 23.38
N ILE A 205 -26.69 17.00 22.69
CA ILE A 205 -27.31 18.21 23.27
C ILE A 205 -28.31 17.83 24.37
N ILE A 206 -29.15 16.81 24.13
CA ILE A 206 -30.12 16.31 25.12
C ILE A 206 -29.39 15.74 26.34
N ALA A 207 -28.33 14.95 26.14
CA ALA A 207 -27.52 14.40 27.22
C ALA A 207 -26.84 15.52 28.04
N ALA A 208 -26.30 16.54 27.38
CA ALA A 208 -25.70 17.69 28.06
C ALA A 208 -26.75 18.50 28.87
N TRP A 209 -27.96 18.65 28.35
CA TRP A 209 -29.07 19.31 29.05
C TRP A 209 -29.53 18.52 30.29
N LEU A 210 -29.69 17.19 30.16
CA LEU A 210 -30.04 16.31 31.27
C LEU A 210 -28.97 16.32 32.36
N TRP A 211 -27.69 16.29 31.97
CA TRP A 211 -26.57 16.38 32.90
C TRP A 211 -26.57 17.69 33.68
N ARG A 212 -26.80 18.83 32.99
CA ARG A 212 -26.88 20.14 33.64
C ARG A 212 -28.01 20.20 34.68
N ARG A 213 -29.15 19.58 34.38
CA ARG A 213 -30.30 19.52 35.30
C ARG A 213 -29.99 18.74 36.56
N GLN A 214 -29.25 17.63 36.44
CA GLN A 214 -28.88 16.77 37.56
C GLN A 214 -27.86 17.39 38.52
N ILE A 215 -27.16 18.46 38.10
CA ILE A 215 -26.21 19.22 38.95
C ILE A 215 -26.91 20.35 39.70
N THR A 216 -28.05 20.83 39.19
CA THR A 216 -28.78 21.98 39.78
C THR A 216 -29.85 21.60 40.79
N ASP A 217 -30.21 20.32 40.88
CA ASP A 217 -31.08 19.74 41.92
C ASP A 217 -30.23 19.02 42.97
#